data_AF-A0A2G8L485-F1
#
_entry.id   AF-A0A2G8L485-F1
#
_cell.length_a   1.000
_cell.length_b   1.000
_cell.length_c   1.000
_cell.angle_alpha   90.00
_cell.angle_beta   90.00
_cell.angle_gamma   90.00
#
_symmetry.space_group_name_H-M   'P 1'
#
loop_
_entity.id
_entity.type
_entity.pdbx_description
1 polymer ?
#
loop_
_entity_poly.entity_id
_entity_poly.type
_entity_poly.pdbx_seq_one_letter_code
_entity_poly.pdbx_strand_id
1 'polypeptide(L)'
;MASSWWKQIIHSTGFGVLTRSLYVIATSLALQIVCNWWQPLFPCSPIWQFQVLPGSFLSFLCFAVHAISWLLVLAVCLTLDYAELMGVKQVYYSILGLPSPLYQKSEEHRRLFQHFRHPLSSSLLVVLWFIPMMCWDRFLLASGFTLYLLLGHSLDTEDYDYLKEQYELKEEQLWQSRLR
;
A
#
# COMPACT_ATOMS: atom_id res chain seq x y z
N MET A 1 3.49 -7.29 -9.46
CA MET A 1 4.47 -7.34 -10.58
C MET A 1 3.86 -8.18 -11.70
N ALA A 2 3.62 -7.62 -12.89
CA ALA A 2 3.11 -8.37 -14.05
C ALA A 2 4.19 -9.31 -14.63
N SER A 3 3.77 -10.45 -15.21
CA SER A 3 4.68 -11.43 -15.81
C SER A 3 5.50 -10.82 -16.96
N SER A 4 6.74 -11.29 -17.12
CA SER A 4 7.70 -10.77 -18.11
C SER A 4 7.17 -10.81 -19.54
N TRP A 5 6.39 -11.84 -19.87
CA TRP A 5 5.73 -12.00 -21.17
C TRP A 5 4.68 -10.92 -21.46
N TRP A 6 3.88 -10.51 -20.46
CA TRP A 6 2.89 -9.44 -20.63
C TRP A 6 3.58 -8.07 -20.84
N LYS A 7 4.71 -7.83 -20.15
CA LYS A 7 5.48 -6.60 -20.34
C LYS A 7 6.01 -6.47 -21.77
N GLN A 8 6.42 -7.58 -22.41
CA GLN A 8 6.92 -7.58 -23.78
C GLN A 8 5.82 -7.25 -24.81
N ILE A 9 4.63 -7.83 -24.66
CA ILE A 9 3.49 -7.58 -25.56
C ILE A 9 3.04 -6.11 -25.53
N ILE A 10 3.08 -5.47 -24.35
CA ILE A 10 2.61 -4.09 -24.23
C ILE A 10 3.69 -3.07 -24.66
N HIS A 11 4.97 -3.42 -24.51
CA HIS A 11 6.06 -2.64 -25.08
C HIS A 11 6.04 -2.63 -26.62
N SER A 12 5.65 -3.73 -27.26
CA SER A 12 5.60 -3.81 -28.73
C SER A 12 4.42 -3.05 -29.36
N THR A 13 3.42 -2.66 -28.57
CA THR A 13 2.17 -2.03 -29.05
C THR A 13 2.12 -0.52 -28.81
N GLY A 14 3.16 0.08 -28.20
CA GLY A 14 3.18 1.52 -27.88
C GLY A 14 2.32 1.91 -26.66
N PHE A 15 1.65 0.95 -26.02
CA PHE A 15 0.76 1.15 -24.87
C PHE A 15 1.46 0.99 -23.51
N GLY A 16 2.80 1.01 -23.47
CA GLY A 16 3.58 0.84 -22.24
C GLY A 16 3.13 1.75 -21.09
N VAL A 17 2.69 2.97 -21.43
CA VAL A 17 2.22 4.00 -20.51
C VAL A 17 0.87 3.67 -19.86
N LEU A 18 -0.02 2.96 -20.58
CA LEU A 18 -1.38 2.64 -20.12
C LEU A 18 -1.44 1.33 -19.31
N THR A 19 -0.37 0.53 -19.33
CA THR A 19 -0.26 -0.74 -18.58
C THR A 19 -0.68 -0.62 -17.13
N ARG A 20 -0.18 0.42 -16.45
CA ARG A 20 -0.38 0.62 -15.02
C ARG A 20 -1.83 0.99 -14.72
N SER A 21 -2.41 1.91 -15.47
CA SER A 21 -3.80 2.31 -15.31
C SER A 21 -4.77 1.16 -15.62
N LEU A 22 -4.54 0.42 -16.70
CA LEU A 22 -5.35 -0.75 -17.04
C LEU A 22 -5.26 -1.84 -15.98
N TYR A 23 -4.06 -2.10 -15.45
CA TYR A 23 -3.86 -3.04 -14.35
C TYR A 23 -4.63 -2.62 -13.10
N VAL A 24 -4.59 -1.34 -12.73
CA VAL A 24 -5.30 -0.81 -11.57
C VAL A 24 -6.82 -0.89 -11.76
N ILE A 25 -7.34 -0.52 -12.94
CA ILE A 25 -8.77 -0.63 -13.25
C ILE A 25 -9.22 -2.09 -13.20
N ALA A 26 -8.49 -3.00 -13.85
CA ALA A 26 -8.80 -4.42 -13.85
C ALA A 26 -8.77 -5.01 -12.43
N THR A 27 -7.77 -4.63 -11.62
CA THR A 27 -7.68 -5.05 -10.22
C THR A 27 -8.84 -4.52 -9.39
N SER A 28 -9.21 -3.24 -9.58
CA SER A 28 -10.35 -2.62 -8.89
C SER A 28 -11.67 -3.30 -9.25
N LEU A 29 -11.90 -3.59 -10.54
CA LEU A 29 -13.09 -4.31 -11.01
C LEU A 29 -13.13 -5.73 -10.46
N ALA A 30 -12.02 -6.46 -10.50
CA ALA A 30 -11.94 -7.81 -9.94
C ALA A 30 -12.26 -7.79 -8.44
N LEU A 31 -11.68 -6.84 -7.70
CA LEU A 31 -11.94 -6.67 -6.27
C LEU A 31 -13.42 -6.33 -6.01
N GLN A 32 -14.02 -5.45 -6.82
CA GLN A 32 -15.42 -5.08 -6.69
C GLN A 32 -16.36 -6.25 -6.97
N ILE A 33 -16.05 -7.10 -7.95
CA ILE A 33 -16.78 -8.34 -8.22
C ILE A 33 -16.70 -9.27 -7.00
N VAL A 34 -15.50 -9.48 -6.45
CA VAL A 34 -15.30 -10.31 -5.25
C VAL A 34 -16.10 -9.77 -4.07
N CYS A 35 -16.09 -8.46 -3.83
CA CYS A 35 -16.86 -7.84 -2.74
C CYS A 35 -18.38 -7.99 -2.96
N ASN A 36 -18.87 -7.80 -4.18
CA ASN A 36 -20.30 -7.90 -4.49
C ASN A 36 -20.83 -9.33 -4.40
N TRP A 37 -20.00 -10.31 -4.76
CA TRP A 37 -20.35 -11.73 -4.76
C TRP A 37 -19.86 -12.44 -3.50
N TRP A 38 -19.36 -11.69 -2.52
CA TRP A 38 -18.87 -12.25 -1.27
C TRP A 38 -20.01 -12.93 -0.52
N GLN A 39 -19.87 -14.24 -0.29
CA GLN A 39 -20.79 -15.00 0.55
C GLN A 39 -20.12 -15.20 1.92
N PRO A 40 -20.80 -14.88 3.03
CA PRO A 40 -20.25 -15.10 4.36
C PRO A 40 -20.02 -16.59 4.58
N LEU A 41 -18.81 -16.96 5.02
CA LEU A 41 -18.48 -18.34 5.38
C LEU A 41 -19.17 -18.65 6.71
N PHE A 42 -20.36 -19.23 6.60
CA PHE A 42 -21.15 -19.86 7.67
C PHE A 42 -21.93 -18.93 8.63
N PRO A 43 -23.11 -19.35 9.12
CA PRO A 43 -23.76 -18.74 10.28
C PRO A 43 -23.09 -19.27 11.55
N CYS A 44 -21.79 -19.01 11.72
CA CYS A 44 -21.04 -19.47 12.88
C CYS A 44 -20.77 -18.33 13.87
N SER A 45 -20.84 -18.69 15.15
CA SER A 45 -20.43 -17.86 16.28
C SER A 45 -19.10 -17.15 15.99
N PRO A 46 -18.95 -15.87 16.37
CA PRO A 46 -17.68 -15.17 16.24
C PRO A 46 -16.57 -15.93 16.98
N ILE A 47 -15.36 -15.89 16.46
CA ILE A 47 -14.18 -16.53 17.07
C ILE A 47 -13.95 -15.95 18.46
N TRP A 48 -14.06 -14.63 18.56
CA TRP A 48 -14.18 -13.92 19.81
C TRP A 48 -15.16 -12.77 19.67
N GLN A 49 -15.82 -12.48 20.79
CA GLN A 49 -16.68 -11.33 20.93
C GLN A 49 -16.47 -10.75 22.32
N PHE A 50 -15.82 -9.59 22.38
CA PHE A 50 -15.75 -8.82 23.60
C PHE A 50 -17.05 -8.04 23.76
N GLN A 51 -17.70 -8.15 24.93
CA GLN A 51 -18.83 -7.29 25.27
C GLN A 51 -18.31 -5.88 25.56
N VAL A 52 -18.29 -5.07 24.52
CA VAL A 52 -17.93 -3.65 24.63
C VAL A 52 -19.20 -2.87 24.94
N LEU A 53 -19.36 -2.44 26.18
CA LEU A 53 -20.47 -1.57 26.54
C LEU A 53 -20.31 -0.20 25.86
N PRO A 54 -21.39 0.38 25.29
CA PRO A 54 -21.37 1.74 24.77
C PRO A 54 -20.91 2.72 25.86
N GLY A 55 -19.89 3.53 25.58
CA GLY A 55 -19.32 4.49 26.53
C GLY A 55 -18.24 3.93 27.47
N SER A 56 -17.88 2.64 27.36
CA SER A 56 -16.71 2.11 28.07
C SER A 56 -15.39 2.64 27.50
N PHE A 57 -14.36 2.71 28.35
CA PHE A 57 -13.00 3.05 27.92
C PHE A 57 -12.50 2.16 26.77
N LEU A 58 -12.85 0.87 26.80
CA LEU A 58 -12.49 -0.09 25.75
C LEU A 58 -13.13 0.26 24.40
N SER A 59 -14.38 0.75 24.40
CA SER A 59 -15.06 1.22 23.19
C SER A 59 -14.34 2.42 22.57
N PHE A 60 -13.94 3.38 23.41
CA PHE A 60 -13.20 4.55 22.96
C PHE A 60 -11.83 4.18 22.39
N LEU A 61 -11.10 3.28 23.07
CA LEU A 61 -9.80 2.81 22.60
C LEU A 61 -9.91 2.09 21.25
N CYS A 62 -10.88 1.19 21.08
CA CYS A 62 -11.11 0.50 19.81
C CYS A 62 -11.43 1.48 18.68
N PHE A 63 -12.26 2.49 18.96
CA PHE A 63 -12.59 3.54 17.99
C PHE A 63 -11.37 4.38 17.63
N ALA A 64 -10.60 4.82 18.63
CA ALA A 64 -9.40 5.63 18.43
C ALA A 64 -8.35 4.88 17.59
N VAL A 65 -8.09 3.60 17.89
CA VAL A 65 -7.17 2.76 17.13
C VAL A 65 -7.62 2.64 15.67
N HIS A 66 -8.91 2.41 15.42
CA HIS A 66 -9.44 2.37 14.06
C HIS A 66 -9.35 3.70 13.33
N ALA A 67 -9.76 4.79 13.99
CA ALA A 67 -9.73 6.12 13.41
C ALA A 67 -8.29 6.51 13.03
N ILE A 68 -7.33 6.30 13.93
CA ILE A 68 -5.91 6.54 13.67
C ILE A 68 -5.41 5.66 12.52
N SER A 69 -5.77 4.38 12.50
CA SER A 69 -5.33 3.47 11.44
C SER A 69 -5.88 3.88 10.07
N TRP A 70 -7.15 4.29 9.98
CA TRP A 70 -7.75 4.82 8.74
C TRP A 70 -7.12 6.15 8.32
N LEU A 71 -6.86 7.06 9.27
CA LEU A 71 -6.16 8.30 8.98
C LEU A 71 -4.73 8.05 8.46
N LEU A 72 -4.03 7.07 9.04
CA LEU A 72 -2.70 6.67 8.59
C LEU A 72 -2.73 6.06 7.18
N VAL A 73 -3.71 5.20 6.90
CA VAL A 73 -3.97 4.67 5.54
C VAL A 73 -4.15 5.81 4.54
N LEU A 74 -5.00 6.79 4.86
CA LEU A 74 -5.24 7.95 3.99
C LEU A 74 -3.99 8.83 3.84
N ALA A 75 -3.27 9.10 4.93
CA ALA A 75 -2.04 9.88 4.90
C ALA A 75 -0.96 9.21 4.04
N VAL A 76 -0.81 7.88 4.14
CA VAL A 76 0.09 7.10 3.28
C VAL A 76 -0.37 7.17 1.82
N CYS A 77 -1.67 7.03 1.55
CA CYS A 77 -2.20 7.17 0.19
C CYS A 77 -2.01 8.57 -0.41
N LEU A 78 -1.96 9.62 0.40
CA LEU A 78 -1.70 11.00 -0.06
C LEU A 78 -0.21 11.29 -0.25
N THR A 79 0.64 10.76 0.63
CA THR A 79 2.10 10.92 0.53
C THR A 79 2.68 10.11 -0.62
N LEU A 80 2.12 8.94 -0.89
CA LEU A 80 2.37 8.22 -2.13
C LEU A 80 1.60 8.95 -3.24
N ASP A 81 2.30 9.63 -4.14
CA ASP A 81 1.71 10.33 -5.29
C ASP A 81 0.64 9.45 -5.98
N TYR A 82 -0.63 9.69 -5.62
CA TYR A 82 -1.74 8.81 -5.99
C TYR A 82 -1.92 8.77 -7.51
N ALA A 83 -1.64 9.89 -8.17
CA ALA A 83 -1.67 10.00 -9.62
C ALA A 83 -0.55 9.17 -10.28
N GLU A 84 0.61 9.05 -9.63
CA GLU A 84 1.66 8.14 -10.06
C GLU A 84 1.27 6.66 -9.84
N LEU A 85 0.64 6.35 -8.71
CA LEU A 85 0.14 5.01 -8.39
C LEU A 85 -0.91 4.52 -9.40
N MET A 86 -1.88 5.36 -9.74
CA MET A 86 -2.95 5.10 -10.72
C MET A 86 -2.44 5.07 -12.18
N GLY A 87 -1.19 5.50 -12.43
CA GLY A 87 -0.62 5.61 -13.78
C GLY A 87 -1.08 6.85 -14.56
N VAL A 88 -1.93 7.70 -13.98
CA VAL A 88 -2.45 8.93 -14.62
C VAL A 88 -1.30 9.88 -14.96
N LYS A 89 -0.30 10.00 -14.09
CA LYS A 89 0.90 10.82 -14.35
C LYS A 89 1.70 10.33 -15.55
N GLN A 90 1.73 9.02 -15.77
CA GLN A 90 2.42 8.43 -16.93
C GLN A 90 1.70 8.81 -18.22
N VAL A 91 0.37 8.70 -18.24
CA VAL A 91 -0.46 9.10 -19.39
C VAL A 91 -0.35 10.60 -19.65
N TYR A 92 -0.43 11.43 -18.61
CA TYR A 92 -0.31 12.88 -18.72
C TYR A 92 1.04 13.32 -19.32
N TYR A 93 2.15 12.75 -18.85
CA TYR A 93 3.49 13.05 -19.37
C TYR A 93 3.65 12.58 -20.83
N SER A 94 3.06 11.44 -21.19
CA SER A 94 3.06 10.95 -22.56
C SER A 94 2.29 11.87 -23.51
N ILE A 95 1.15 12.44 -23.08
CA ILE A 95 0.38 13.40 -23.88
C ILE A 95 1.16 14.71 -24.08
N LEU A 96 1.94 15.12 -23.09
CA LEU A 96 2.78 16.32 -23.14
C LEU A 96 4.14 16.11 -23.83
N GLY A 97 4.47 14.90 -24.29
CA GLY A 97 5.77 14.58 -24.89
C GLY A 97 6.95 14.66 -23.92
N LEU A 98 6.68 14.61 -22.61
CA LEU A 98 7.70 14.65 -21.56
C LEU A 98 8.29 13.24 -21.32
N PRO A 99 9.58 13.14 -20.93
CA PRO A 99 10.20 11.87 -20.60
C PRO A 99 9.48 11.19 -19.42
N SER A 100 9.40 9.86 -19.44
CA SER A 100 8.59 9.12 -18.46
C SER A 100 9.05 9.41 -17.02
N PRO A 101 8.13 9.63 -16.06
CA PRO A 101 8.48 9.94 -14.67
C PRO A 101 9.22 8.80 -13.97
N LEU A 102 9.16 7.57 -14.51
CA LEU A 102 9.89 6.40 -14.00
C LEU A 102 11.40 6.47 -14.29
N TYR A 103 11.82 7.17 -15.35
CA TYR A 103 13.24 7.32 -15.70
C TYR A 103 13.97 8.31 -14.81
N GLN A 104 13.25 9.11 -14.02
CA GLN A 104 13.82 10.11 -13.11
C GLN A 104 14.11 9.56 -11.70
N LYS A 105 13.66 8.34 -11.37
CA LYS A 105 13.90 7.73 -10.05
C LYS A 105 15.15 6.85 -10.10
N SER A 106 16.06 7.05 -9.14
CA SER A 106 17.25 6.20 -8.94
C SER A 106 16.85 4.72 -8.82
N GLU A 107 17.69 3.83 -9.37
CA GLU A 107 17.52 2.38 -9.24
C GLU A 107 17.46 1.93 -7.77
N GLU A 108 18.22 2.58 -6.90
CA GLU A 108 18.25 2.33 -5.45
C GLU A 108 16.94 2.71 -4.78
N HIS A 109 16.39 3.88 -5.12
CA HIS A 109 15.04 4.27 -4.70
C HIS A 109 14.00 3.23 -5.16
N ARG A 110 14.10 2.76 -6.40
CA ARG A 110 13.17 1.76 -6.94
C ARG A 110 13.30 0.41 -6.23
N ARG A 111 14.51 0.02 -5.80
CA ARG A 111 14.79 -1.20 -5.05
C ARG A 111 14.28 -1.10 -3.61
N LEU A 112 14.57 0.00 -2.92
CA LEU A 112 14.07 0.27 -1.58
C LEU A 112 12.53 0.18 -1.54
N PHE A 113 11.83 0.81 -2.48
CA PHE A 113 10.37 0.73 -2.56
C PHE A 113 9.83 -0.65 -2.98
N GLN A 114 10.65 -1.54 -3.54
CA GLN A 114 10.28 -2.94 -3.80
C GLN A 114 10.38 -3.81 -2.55
N HIS A 115 11.37 -3.56 -1.69
CA HIS A 115 11.59 -4.29 -0.45
C HIS A 115 10.75 -3.76 0.72
N PHE A 116 10.56 -2.44 0.78
CA PHE A 116 9.74 -1.79 1.78
C PHE A 116 8.26 -1.87 1.39
N ARG A 117 7.61 -3.00 1.69
CA ARG A 117 6.15 -3.13 1.52
C ARG A 117 5.46 -2.09 2.40
N HIS A 118 4.79 -1.15 1.72
CA HIS A 118 4.35 0.15 2.22
C HIS A 118 3.75 0.16 3.65
N PRO A 119 3.93 1.25 4.42
CA PRO A 119 3.25 1.47 5.70
C PRO A 119 1.72 1.42 5.61
N LEU A 120 1.17 1.54 4.40
CA LEU A 120 -0.23 1.26 4.10
C LEU A 120 -0.65 -0.16 4.52
N SER A 121 0.19 -1.15 4.21
CA SER A 121 -0.11 -2.56 4.46
C SER A 121 -0.09 -2.90 5.96
N SER A 122 0.85 -2.33 6.73
CA SER A 122 0.87 -2.51 8.18
C SER A 122 -0.33 -1.84 8.85
N SER A 123 -0.73 -0.65 8.38
CA SER A 123 -1.90 0.05 8.89
C SER A 123 -3.20 -0.73 8.62
N LEU A 124 -3.34 -1.32 7.43
CA LEU A 124 -4.45 -2.21 7.09
C LEU A 124 -4.46 -3.48 7.95
N LEU A 125 -3.29 -4.02 8.29
CA LEU A 125 -3.17 -5.16 9.19
C LEU A 125 -3.75 -4.85 10.59
N VAL A 126 -3.42 -3.67 11.12
CA VAL A 126 -3.95 -3.21 12.42
C VAL A 126 -5.47 -3.10 12.35
N VAL A 127 -6.01 -2.47 11.30
CA VAL A 127 -7.46 -2.43 11.08
C VAL A 127 -8.02 -3.85 11.12
N LEU A 128 -7.48 -4.77 10.33
CA LEU A 128 -7.93 -6.16 10.21
C LEU A 128 -7.86 -6.99 11.50
N TRP A 129 -6.97 -6.70 12.44
CA TRP A 129 -6.87 -7.47 13.68
C TRP A 129 -7.61 -6.84 14.86
N PHE A 130 -7.61 -5.52 14.99
CA PHE A 130 -8.04 -4.82 16.21
C PHE A 130 -9.55 -4.54 16.30
N ILE A 131 -10.43 -5.50 15.99
CA ILE A 131 -11.90 -5.36 16.16
C ILE A 131 -12.44 -6.16 17.36
N PRO A 132 -13.44 -5.63 18.08
CA PRO A 132 -14.06 -6.30 19.23
C PRO A 132 -14.81 -7.61 18.92
N MET A 133 -15.35 -7.76 17.71
CA MET A 133 -15.98 -8.97 17.20
C MET A 133 -15.24 -9.49 15.96
N MET A 134 -14.62 -10.67 16.04
CA MET A 134 -13.89 -11.27 14.92
C MET A 134 -14.66 -12.44 14.30
N CYS A 135 -15.06 -12.27 13.05
CA CYS A 135 -15.70 -13.32 12.24
C CYS A 135 -14.66 -14.16 11.48
N TRP A 136 -15.06 -15.36 11.06
CA TRP A 136 -14.20 -16.29 10.31
C TRP A 136 -13.68 -15.71 8.99
N ASP A 137 -14.54 -15.08 8.21
CA ASP A 137 -14.17 -14.39 6.96
C ASP A 137 -12.99 -13.44 7.17
N ARG A 138 -13.11 -12.62 8.22
CA ARG A 138 -12.16 -11.57 8.54
C ARG A 138 -10.87 -12.13 9.12
N PHE A 139 -10.97 -13.16 9.95
CA PHE A 139 -9.80 -13.85 10.50
C PHE A 139 -8.97 -14.54 9.41
N LEU A 140 -9.62 -15.20 8.45
CA LEU A 140 -8.96 -15.80 7.29
C LEU A 140 -8.29 -14.72 6.43
N LEU A 141 -8.98 -13.60 6.18
CA LEU A 141 -8.40 -12.46 5.47
C LEU A 141 -7.20 -11.87 6.23
N ALA A 142 -7.34 -11.64 7.54
CA ALA A 142 -6.30 -11.05 8.37
C ALA A 142 -5.05 -11.94 8.45
N SER A 143 -5.23 -13.24 8.68
CA SER A 143 -4.14 -14.21 8.75
C SER A 143 -3.44 -14.39 7.40
N GLY A 144 -4.18 -14.52 6.30
CA GLY A 144 -3.62 -14.58 4.96
C GLY A 144 -2.84 -13.31 4.60
N PHE A 145 -3.37 -12.14 4.98
CA PHE A 145 -2.68 -10.87 4.76
C PHE A 145 -1.43 -10.73 5.64
N THR A 146 -1.46 -11.16 6.91
CA THR A 146 -0.27 -11.24 7.77
C THR A 146 0.81 -12.11 7.13
N LEU A 147 0.46 -13.33 6.70
CA LEU A 147 1.41 -14.24 6.07
C LEU A 147 2.01 -13.66 4.79
N TYR A 148 1.18 -13.03 3.95
CA TYR A 148 1.62 -12.33 2.75
C TYR A 148 2.63 -11.21 3.04
N LEU A 149 2.43 -10.46 4.14
CA LEU A 149 3.35 -9.40 4.54
C LEU A 149 4.65 -9.96 5.11
N LEU A 150 4.58 -11.00 5.95
CA LEU A 150 5.77 -11.65 6.52
C LEU A 150 6.65 -12.26 5.44
N LEU A 151 6.07 -12.99 4.48
CA LEU A 151 6.79 -13.55 3.33
C LEU A 151 7.26 -12.47 2.35
N GLY A 152 6.66 -11.30 2.43
CA GLY A 152 6.91 -10.18 1.54
C GLY A 152 7.97 -9.19 2.00
N HIS A 153 8.37 -9.29 3.26
CA HIS A 153 9.30 -8.36 3.88
C HIS A 153 10.71 -8.92 3.77
N SER A 154 11.47 -8.40 2.82
CA SER A 154 12.89 -8.73 2.61
C SER A 154 13.67 -7.42 2.59
N LEU A 155 13.76 -6.75 3.74
CA LEU A 155 14.69 -5.62 3.87
C LEU A 155 16.10 -6.18 3.93
N ASP A 156 16.89 -5.90 2.90
CA ASP A 156 18.30 -6.25 2.87
C ASP A 156 19.13 -5.15 3.55
N THR A 157 20.35 -5.50 3.97
CA THR A 157 21.30 -4.56 4.60
C THR A 157 21.63 -3.38 3.67
N GLU A 158 21.66 -3.62 2.37
CA GLU A 158 21.92 -2.59 1.35
C GLU A 158 20.79 -1.53 1.25
N ASP A 159 19.54 -1.88 1.54
CA ASP A 159 18.44 -0.91 1.57
C ASP A 159 18.52 0.01 2.80
N TYR A 160 19.03 -0.53 3.92
CA TYR A 160 19.24 0.23 5.15
C TYR A 160 20.36 1.26 4.98
N ASP A 161 21.48 0.86 4.38
CA ASP A 161 22.62 1.76 4.14
C ASP A 161 22.22 2.89 3.19
N TYR A 162 21.42 2.59 2.16
CA TYR A 162 20.88 3.61 1.26
C TYR A 162 20.00 4.64 1.97
N LEU A 163 19.09 4.19 2.85
CA LEU A 163 18.23 5.08 3.64
C LEU A 163 19.05 6.01 4.54
N LYS A 164 20.15 5.49 5.10
CA LYS A 164 21.04 6.25 5.96
C LYS A 164 21.74 7.37 5.20
N GLU A 165 22.32 7.08 4.03
CA GLU A 165 22.93 8.11 3.17
C GLU A 165 21.92 9.20 2.77
N GLN A 166 20.71 8.81 2.38
CA GLN A 166 19.67 9.79 2.02
C GLN A 166 19.27 10.68 3.20
N TYR A 167 19.25 10.14 4.42
CA TYR A 167 18.97 10.91 5.62
C TYR A 167 20.10 11.92 5.91
N GLU A 168 21.36 11.47 5.85
CA GLU A 168 22.54 12.32 6.07
C GLU A 168 22.61 13.47 5.06
N LEU A 169 22.40 13.19 3.77
CA LEU A 169 22.37 14.22 2.72
C LEU A 169 21.27 15.27 2.95
N LYS A 170 20.10 14.84 3.43
CA LYS A 170 18.98 15.73 3.71
C LYS A 170 19.25 16.58 4.97
N GLU A 171 19.92 16.00 5.97
CA GLU A 171 20.34 16.72 7.16
C GLU A 171 21.34 17.83 6.82
N GLU A 172 22.35 17.53 5.99
CA GLU A 172 23.32 18.52 5.50
C GLU A 172 22.65 19.65 4.71
N GLN A 173 21.71 19.32 3.81
CA GLN A 173 20.95 20.33 3.07
C GLN A 173 20.14 21.25 3.99
N LEU A 174 19.46 20.68 4.99
CA LEU A 174 18.70 21.45 5.97
C LEU A 174 19.60 22.33 6.84
N TRP A 175 20.80 21.86 7.17
CA TRP A 175 21.81 22.64 7.88
C TRP A 175 22.30 23.82 7.04
N GLN A 176 22.65 23.59 5.78
CA GLN A 176 23.07 24.63 4.82
C GLN A 176 21.98 25.67 4.57
N SER A 177 20.70 25.27 4.53
CA SER A 177 19.57 26.20 4.40
C SER A 177 19.33 27.06 5.64
N ARG A 178 19.75 26.61 6.83
CA ARG A 178 19.64 27.37 8.09
C ARG A 178 20.76 28.38 8.28
N LEU A 179 21.86 28.24 7.54
CA LEU A 179 23.03 29.13 7.57
C LEU A 179 22.96 30.27 6.55
N ARG A 180 21.99 30.26 5.62
CA ARG A 180 21.69 31.36 4.70
C ARG A 180 20.51 32.17 5.22
#